data_AF-A0A7V1PT14-F1
#
_entry.id   AF-A0A7V1PT14-F1
#
_cell.length_a   1.000
_cell.length_b   1.000
_cell.length_c   1.000
_cell.angle_alpha   90.00
_cell.angle_beta   90.00
_cell.angle_gamma   90.00
#
_symmetry.space_group_name_H-M   'P 1'
#
loop_
_entity.id
_entity.type
_entity.pdbx_description
1 polymer ?
#
loop_
_entity_poly.entity_id
_entity_poly.type
_entity_poly.pdbx_seq_one_letter_code
_entity_poly.pdbx_strand_id
1 'polypeptide(L)'
;MNKTKEALKSFKNNYTGLLEFLKARYPLFHSSNFFFRDFQFGIQKYLEKKEIYISSYDASIIAKELGQFLEEEKIFQKINDRTWKVNDPSFQTQTPGDPF
;
A
#
# COMPACT_ATOMS: atom_id res chain seq x y z
N MET A 1 13.82 16.33 12.52
CA MET A 1 12.64 16.13 11.65
C MET A 1 12.23 14.66 11.72
N ASN A 2 10.95 14.36 11.96
CA ASN A 2 10.48 12.99 12.15
C ASN A 2 10.16 12.39 10.77
N LYS A 3 11.09 11.59 10.24
CA LYS A 3 11.01 10.96 8.90
C LYS A 3 9.69 10.21 8.69
N THR A 4 9.15 9.58 9.73
CA THR A 4 7.89 8.83 9.69
C THR A 4 6.71 9.74 9.34
N LYS A 5 6.63 10.93 9.96
CA LYS A 5 5.56 11.91 9.69
C LYS A 5 5.68 12.51 8.28
N GLU A 6 6.90 12.78 7.82
CA GLU A 6 7.15 13.31 6.48
C GLU A 6 6.82 12.29 5.38
N ALA A 7 7.23 11.04 5.56
CA ALA A 7 6.90 9.95 4.65
C ALA A 7 5.38 9.77 4.57
N LEU A 8 4.70 9.70 5.72
CA LEU A 8 3.24 9.57 5.76
C LEU A 8 2.55 10.74 5.03
N LYS A 9 2.96 11.98 5.28
CA LYS A 9 2.41 13.16 4.58
C LYS A 9 2.62 13.06 3.07
N SER A 10 3.82 12.66 2.65
CA SER A 10 4.15 12.47 1.23
C SER A 10 3.25 11.40 0.58
N PHE A 11 3.03 10.27 1.26
CA PHE A 11 2.15 9.22 0.78
C PHE A 11 0.69 9.66 0.69
N LYS A 12 0.16 10.37 1.69
CA LYS A 12 -1.23 10.87 1.63
C LYS A 12 -1.44 11.84 0.46
N ASN A 13 -0.44 12.65 0.12
CA ASN A 13 -0.50 13.56 -1.01
C ASN A 13 -0.41 12.85 -2.37
N ASN A 14 0.26 11.70 -2.45
CA ASN A 14 0.43 10.94 -3.69
C ASN A 14 0.65 9.45 -3.39
N TYR A 15 -0.45 8.74 -3.10
CA TYR A 15 -0.40 7.32 -2.78
C TYR A 15 -0.33 6.42 -4.02
N THR A 16 -0.76 6.91 -5.19
CA THR A 16 -0.82 6.11 -6.43
C THR A 16 0.56 5.59 -6.82
N GLY A 17 1.59 6.42 -6.72
CA GLY A 17 2.97 6.00 -7.00
C GLY A 17 3.50 4.91 -6.05
N LEU A 18 3.01 4.85 -4.81
CA LEU A 18 3.30 3.76 -3.90
C LEU A 18 2.50 2.50 -4.29
N LEU A 19 1.20 2.62 -4.57
CA LEU A 19 0.36 1.48 -4.92
C LEU A 19 0.82 0.79 -6.21
N GLU A 20 1.24 1.54 -7.23
CA GLU A 20 1.84 0.97 -8.45
C GLU A 20 3.14 0.19 -8.16
N PHE A 21 3.99 0.74 -7.29
CA PHE A 21 5.19 0.02 -6.84
C PHE A 21 4.84 -1.27 -6.08
N LEU A 22 3.80 -1.23 -5.24
CA LEU A 22 3.33 -2.40 -4.51
C LEU A 22 2.74 -3.45 -5.46
N LYS A 23 1.93 -3.04 -6.42
CA LYS A 23 1.34 -3.91 -7.47
C LYS A 23 2.38 -4.67 -8.27
N ALA A 24 3.52 -4.04 -8.56
CA ALA A 24 4.62 -4.70 -9.25
C ALA A 24 5.35 -5.78 -8.41
N ARG A 25 5.07 -5.88 -7.11
CA ARG A 25 5.81 -6.75 -6.16
C ARG A 25 4.93 -7.71 -5.37
N TYR A 26 3.67 -7.36 -5.18
CA TYR A 26 2.72 -8.05 -4.32
C TYR A 26 1.41 -8.28 -5.08
N PRO A 27 0.56 -9.24 -4.66
CA PRO A 27 -0.75 -9.49 -5.26
C PRO A 27 -1.76 -8.38 -4.89
N LEU A 28 -1.49 -7.14 -5.29
CA LEU A 28 -2.34 -5.97 -5.12
C LEU A 28 -3.17 -5.76 -6.40
N PHE A 29 -4.32 -6.42 -6.48
CA PHE A 29 -5.26 -6.30 -7.59
C PHE A 29 -6.69 -6.15 -7.07
N HIS A 30 -7.60 -5.64 -7.90
CA HIS A 30 -8.99 -5.41 -7.49
C HIS A 30 -9.61 -6.67 -6.89
N SER A 31 -10.27 -6.53 -5.73
CA SER A 31 -10.88 -7.61 -4.95
C SER A 31 -9.90 -8.65 -4.36
N SER A 32 -8.58 -8.44 -4.44
CA SER A 32 -7.61 -9.27 -3.73
C SER A 32 -7.51 -8.91 -2.25
N ASN A 33 -7.03 -9.86 -1.45
CA ASN A 33 -6.59 -9.56 -0.09
C ASN A 33 -5.18 -8.95 -0.14
N PHE A 34 -4.98 -7.87 0.61
CA PHE A 34 -3.69 -7.24 0.82
C PHE A 34 -3.35 -7.25 2.31
N PHE A 35 -2.20 -7.82 2.65
CA PHE A 35 -1.80 -8.06 4.03
C PHE A 35 -0.96 -6.92 4.59
N PHE A 36 -1.15 -6.61 5.88
CA PHE A 36 -0.39 -5.60 6.60
C PHE A 36 1.13 -5.76 6.45
N ARG A 37 1.61 -7.00 6.47
CA ARG A 37 3.04 -7.30 6.36
C ARG A 37 3.60 -6.94 4.98
N ASP A 38 2.85 -7.23 3.91
CA ASP A 38 3.24 -6.84 2.55
C ASP A 38 3.26 -5.33 2.41
N PHE A 39 2.28 -4.65 3.02
CA PHE A 39 2.24 -3.20 3.02
C PHE A 39 3.41 -2.57 3.78
N GLN A 40 3.69 -3.07 4.99
CA GLN A 40 4.81 -2.65 5.81
C GLN A 40 6.15 -2.80 5.08
N PHE A 41 6.44 -3.98 4.54
CA PHE A 41 7.68 -4.22 3.80
C PHE A 41 7.74 -3.41 2.51
N GLY A 42 6.62 -3.28 1.81
CA GLY A 42 6.53 -2.50 0.59
C GLY A 42 6.82 -1.01 0.82
N ILE A 43 6.26 -0.41 1.89
CA ILE A 43 6.59 0.96 2.31
C ILE A 43 8.08 1.11 2.56
N GLN A 44 8.67 0.19 3.33
CA GLN A 44 10.09 0.23 3.64
C GLN A 44 10.93 0.15 2.36
N LYS A 45 10.64 -0.80 1.46
CA LYS A 45 11.35 -0.94 0.18
C LYS A 45 11.16 0.23 -0.77
N TYR A 46 9.99 0.86 -0.76
CA TYR A 46 9.73 2.06 -1.56
C TYR A 46 10.59 3.24 -1.11
N LEU A 47 10.68 3.45 0.21
CA LEU A 47 11.52 4.50 0.78
C LEU A 47 13.02 4.21 0.62
N GLU A 48 13.45 2.96 0.76
CA GLU A 48 14.83 2.54 0.49
C GLU A 48 15.25 2.85 -0.95
N LYS A 49 14.36 2.68 -1.94
CA LYS A 49 14.63 3.06 -3.35
C LYS A 49 14.86 4.57 -3.52
N LYS A 50 14.38 5.39 -2.58
CA LYS A 50 14.59 6.84 -2.52
C LYS A 50 15.71 7.21 -1.54
N GLU A 51 16.53 6.25 -1.12
CA GLU A 51 17.61 6.42 -0.14
C GLU A 51 17.12 6.89 1.25
N ILE A 52 15.83 6.68 1.55
CA ILE A 52 15.23 6.98 2.86
C ILE A 52 15.12 5.69 3.66
N TYR A 53 16.04 5.51 4.59
CA TYR A 53 16.05 4.36 5.49
C TYR A 53 15.26 4.67 6.77
N ILE A 54 14.31 3.80 7.09
CA ILE A 54 13.48 3.83 8.30
C ILE A 54 13.52 2.48 9.00
N SER A 55 13.17 2.45 10.29
CA SER A 55 13.08 1.20 11.04
C SER A 55 11.82 0.41 10.66
N SER A 56 11.82 -0.89 10.97
CA SER A 56 10.64 -1.75 10.83
C SER A 56 9.46 -1.25 11.69
N TYR A 57 9.75 -0.64 12.84
CA TYR A 57 8.76 -0.02 13.72
C TYR A 57 8.11 1.20 13.05
N ASP A 58 8.92 2.10 12.47
CA ASP A 58 8.41 3.26 11.72
C ASP A 58 7.58 2.83 10.51
N ALA A 59 8.04 1.81 9.77
CA ALA A 59 7.30 1.26 8.64
C ALA A 59 5.93 0.71 9.07
N SER A 60 5.85 0.10 10.26
CA SER A 60 4.60 -0.41 10.82
C SER A 60 3.64 0.72 11.20
N ILE A 61 4.14 1.82 11.75
CA ILE A 61 3.35 3.03 12.03
C ILE A 61 2.77 3.59 10.73
N ILE A 62 3.62 3.77 9.71
CA ILE A 62 3.19 4.30 8.41
C ILE A 62 2.16 3.36 7.76
N ALA A 63 2.39 2.04 7.75
CA ALA A 63 1.47 1.08 7.16
C ALA A 63 0.09 1.10 7.83
N LYS A 64 0.06 1.25 9.16
CA LYS A 64 -1.20 1.36 9.91
C LYS A 64 -1.94 2.65 9.56
N GLU A 65 -1.28 3.80 9.67
CA GLU A 65 -1.91 5.10 9.44
C GLU A 65 -2.28 5.33 7.98
N LEU A 66 -1.45 4.86 7.04
CA LEU A 66 -1.73 4.94 5.62
C LEU A 66 -2.82 3.95 5.20
N GLY A 67 -2.87 2.76 5.82
CA GLY A 67 -3.95 1.80 5.61
C GLY A 67 -5.31 2.39 5.97
N GLN A 68 -5.40 3.04 7.14
CA GLN A 68 -6.62 3.76 7.57
C GLN A 68 -7.01 4.87 6.60
N PHE A 69 -6.04 5.67 6.14
CA PHE A 69 -6.30 6.69 5.13
C PHE A 69 -6.83 6.08 3.81
N LEU A 70 -6.24 4.98 3.33
CA LEU A 70 -6.71 4.30 2.13
C LEU A 70 -8.08 3.63 2.32
N GLU A 71 -8.47 3.28 3.56
CA GLU A 71 -9.85 2.90 3.89
C GLU A 71 -10.82 4.08 3.74
N GLU A 72 -10.46 5.26 4.26
CA GLU A 72 -11.26 6.49 4.14
C GLU A 72 -11.45 6.90 2.67
N GLU A 73 -10.40 6.75 1.86
CA GLU A 73 -10.40 6.98 0.40
C GLU A 73 -11.12 5.86 -0.39
N LYS A 74 -11.66 4.84 0.29
CA LYS A 74 -12.36 3.67 -0.29
C LYS A 74 -11.50 2.82 -1.23
N ILE A 75 -10.17 2.98 -1.20
CA ILE A 75 -9.20 2.16 -1.94
C ILE A 75 -9.02 0.81 -1.26
N PHE A 76 -9.03 0.78 0.08
CA PHE A 76 -9.03 -0.44 0.87
C PHE A 76 -10.37 -0.62 1.57
N GLN A 77 -10.82 -1.87 1.68
CA GLN A 77 -11.94 -2.25 2.54
C GLN A 77 -11.39 -3.15 3.64
N LYS A 78 -11.48 -2.73 4.90
CA LYS A 78 -10.98 -3.51 6.03
C LYS A 78 -11.68 -4.87 6.11
N ILE A 79 -10.90 -5.94 6.26
CA ILE A 79 -11.39 -7.28 6.61
C ILE A 79 -11.13 -7.53 8.09
N ASN A 80 -9.91 -7.27 8.55
CA ASN A 80 -9.50 -7.36 9.95
C ASN A 80 -8.28 -6.44 10.19
N ASP A 81 -7.68 -6.47 11.38
CA ASP A 81 -6.56 -5.59 11.74
C ASP A 81 -5.26 -5.84 10.98
N ARG A 82 -5.18 -6.90 10.17
CA ARG A 82 -3.99 -7.32 9.43
C ARG A 82 -4.24 -7.49 7.93
N THR A 83 -5.46 -7.24 7.46
CA THR A 83 -5.86 -7.53 6.08
C THR A 83 -6.91 -6.57 5.59
N TRP A 84 -6.73 -6.12 4.36
CA TRP A 84 -7.71 -5.37 3.59
C TRP A 84 -8.07 -6.13 2.32
N LYS A 85 -9.26 -5.88 1.80
CA LYS A 85 -9.59 -6.14 0.40
C LYS A 85 -9.25 -4.89 -0.41
N VAL A 86 -8.57 -5.03 -1.53
CA VAL A 86 -8.37 -3.92 -2.47
C VAL A 86 -9.69 -3.61 -3.17
N ASN A 87 -10.13 -2.36 -3.09
CA ASN A 87 -11.41 -1.87 -3.59
C ASN A 87 -11.23 -0.76 -4.65
N ASP A 88 -10.26 -0.94 -5.55
CA ASP A 88 -9.98 -0.01 -6.63
C ASP A 88 -10.08 -0.72 -8.00
N PRO A 89 -11.07 -0.38 -8.84
CA PRO A 89 -11.23 -0.99 -10.17
C PRO A 89 -10.04 -0.77 -11.12
N SER A 90 -9.23 0.28 -10.93
CA SER A 90 -8.03 0.51 -11.76
C SER A 90 -6.95 -0.58 -11.58
N PHE A 91 -7.07 -1.38 -10.52
CA PHE A 91 -6.22 -2.51 -10.22
C PHE A 91 -6.80 -3.84 -10.74
N GLN A 92 -7.81 -3.81 -11.59
CA GLN A 92 -8.38 -5.02 -12.19
C GLN A 92 -7.32 -5.76 -13.04
N THR A 93 -7.13 -7.04 -12.75
CA THR A 93 -6.38 -7.97 -13.61
C THR A 93 -7.33 -8.45 -14.72
N GLN A 94 -6.80 -8.74 -15.92
CA GLN A 94 -7.56 -8.96 -17.16
C GLN A 94 -8.86 -9.77 -16.97
N THR A 95 -9.88 -9.41 -17.75
CA THR A 95 -11.18 -10.09 -17.76
C THR A 95 -10.98 -11.57 -18.08
N PRO A 96 -11.65 -12.50 -17.37
CA PRO A 96 -11.62 -13.92 -17.77
C PRO A 96 -12.09 -14.06 -19.23
N GLY A 97 -11.19 -14.43 -20.15
CA GLY A 97 -11.51 -14.65 -21.56
C GLY A 97 -10.59 -14.03 -22.60
N ASP A 98 -9.55 -13.26 -22.23
CA ASP A 98 -8.60 -12.73 -23.23
C ASP A 98 -7.67 -13.86 -23.76
N PRO A 99 -7.69 -14.15 -25.08
CA PRO A 99 -6.83 -15.17 -25.67
C PRO A 99 -5.38 -14.65 -25.80
N PHE A 100 -4.42 -15.56 -25.55
CA PHE A 100 -2.98 -15.36 -25.74
C PHE A 100 -2.60 -15.12 -27.20
#